data_AF-A0A454CRJ5-F1
#
_entry.id   AF-A0A454CRJ5-F1
#
_cell.length_a   1.000
_cell.length_b   1.000
_cell.length_c   1.000
_cell.angle_alpha   90.00
_cell.angle_beta   90.00
_cell.angle_gamma   90.00
#
_symmetry.space_group_name_H-M   'P 1'
#
loop_
_entity.id
_entity.type
_entity.pdbx_description
1 polymer ?
#
loop_
_entity_poly.entity_id
_entity_poly.type
_entity_poly.pdbx_seq_one_letter_code
_entity_poly.pdbx_strand_id
1 'polypeptide(L)'
;MAEQIEFDQAHQALQEVTEALENGRFVHVRRQLQDMEPEDIAHLLEASPRKSREVLWQLTDPEDYGEILDELNEDVKDSLVSKMAPEALAEATEGMDTDDVAYVLRSLPDDVSREVLSQMDSADRLRVETALSYPEDTAG
;
A
#
# COMPACT_ATOMS: atom_id res chain seq x y z
N MET A 1 18.35 23.25 1.54
CA MET A 1 18.68 23.19 2.99
C MET A 1 17.56 22.51 3.76
N ALA A 2 16.28 22.79 3.50
CA ALA A 2 15.14 22.01 4.05
C ALA A 2 15.13 20.57 3.51
N GLU A 3 15.21 20.39 2.19
CA GLU A 3 15.25 19.05 1.54
C GLU A 3 16.39 18.13 2.03
N GLN A 4 17.52 18.71 2.49
CA GLN A 4 18.64 17.93 3.00
C GLN A 4 18.37 17.41 4.43
N ILE A 5 17.58 18.15 5.21
CA ILE A 5 17.23 17.80 6.60
C ILE A 5 16.15 16.71 6.60
N GLU A 6 15.16 16.83 5.71
CA GLU A 6 14.11 15.81 5.52
C GLU A 6 14.72 14.47 5.08
N PHE A 7 15.67 14.50 4.14
CA PHE A 7 16.36 13.30 3.69
C PHE A 7 17.15 12.60 4.81
N ASP A 8 17.89 13.37 5.63
CA ASP A 8 18.66 12.81 6.75
C ASP A 8 17.75 12.21 7.84
N GLN A 9 16.58 12.82 8.08
CA GLN A 9 15.58 12.31 9.04
C GLN A 9 14.92 11.01 8.56
N ALA A 10 14.51 10.95 7.28
CA ALA A 10 13.95 9.73 6.69
C ALA A 10 14.98 8.58 6.71
N HIS A 11 16.26 8.88 6.44
CA HIS A 11 17.32 7.87 6.51
C HIS A 11 17.54 7.35 7.93
N GLN A 12 17.48 8.23 8.94
CA GLN A 12 17.62 7.83 10.33
C GLN A 12 16.42 6.99 10.80
N ALA A 13 15.19 7.38 10.44
CA ALA A 13 13.98 6.62 10.74
C ALA A 13 14.03 5.21 10.11
N LEU A 14 14.44 5.09 8.85
CA LEU A 14 14.63 3.81 8.17
C LEU A 14 15.65 2.92 8.90
N GLN A 15 16.77 3.47 9.35
CA GLN A 15 17.76 2.73 10.12
C GLN A 15 17.21 2.24 11.46
N GLU A 16 16.53 3.11 12.21
CA GLU A 16 15.96 2.77 13.51
C GLU A 16 14.88 1.69 13.40
N VAL A 17 13.99 1.81 12.42
CA VAL A 17 12.97 0.80 12.13
C VAL A 17 13.61 -0.52 11.73
N THR A 18 14.58 -0.50 10.82
CA THR A 18 15.25 -1.72 10.34
C THR A 18 15.97 -2.43 11.48
N GLU A 19 16.76 -1.71 12.29
CA GLU A 19 17.42 -2.28 13.46
C GLU A 19 16.43 -2.83 14.48
N ALA A 20 15.32 -2.12 14.74
CA ALA A 20 14.30 -2.60 15.64
C ALA A 20 13.64 -3.89 15.14
N LEU A 21 13.43 -4.01 13.83
CA LEU A 21 12.85 -5.18 13.19
C LEU A 21 13.82 -6.37 13.23
N GLU A 22 15.12 -6.16 12.98
CA GLU A 22 16.16 -7.19 13.10
C GLU A 22 16.31 -7.71 14.55
N ASN A 23 16.11 -6.84 15.54
CA ASN A 23 16.15 -7.20 16.95
C ASN A 23 14.81 -7.75 17.48
N GLY A 24 13.81 -7.97 16.61
CA GLY A 24 12.50 -8.53 16.98
C GLY A 24 11.62 -7.61 17.82
N ARG A 25 11.88 -6.30 17.82
CA ARG A 25 11.12 -5.28 18.59
C ARG A 25 9.85 -4.87 17.85
N PHE A 26 9.04 -5.83 17.42
CA PHE A 26 7.86 -5.60 16.56
C PHE A 26 6.82 -4.64 17.14
N VAL A 27 6.61 -4.67 18.47
CA VAL A 27 5.69 -3.74 19.15
C VAL A 27 6.19 -2.29 19.04
N HIS A 28 7.50 -2.08 19.08
CA HIS A 28 8.09 -0.77 18.93
C HIS A 28 7.97 -0.27 17.49
N VAL A 29 8.28 -1.13 16.52
CA VAL A 29 8.13 -0.83 15.09
C VAL A 29 6.70 -0.47 14.76
N ARG A 30 5.70 -1.27 15.18
CA ARG A 30 4.29 -0.96 14.95
C ARG A 30 3.90 0.42 15.48
N ARG A 31 4.33 0.76 16.69
CA ARG A 31 4.04 2.08 17.27
C ARG A 31 4.68 3.21 16.46
N GLN A 32 5.91 3.02 15.97
CA GLN A 32 6.52 4.02 15.10
C GLN A 32 5.73 4.18 13.81
N LEU A 33 5.34 3.09 13.15
CA LEU A 33 4.55 3.12 11.93
C LEU A 33 3.21 3.86 12.14
N GLN A 34 2.53 3.64 13.27
CA GLN A 34 1.28 4.36 13.60
C GLN A 34 1.44 5.87 13.83
N ASP A 35 2.67 6.33 14.10
CA ASP A 35 2.97 7.76 14.29
C ASP A 35 3.53 8.39 12.98
N MET A 36 3.69 7.62 11.90
CA MET A 36 4.23 8.07 10.60
C MET A 36 3.11 8.37 9.59
N GLU A 37 3.39 9.25 8.63
CA GLU A 37 2.47 9.51 7.52
C GLU A 37 2.53 8.38 6.47
N PRO A 38 1.43 8.10 5.74
CA PRO A 38 1.40 7.05 4.71
C PRO A 38 2.53 7.14 3.69
N GLU A 39 2.88 8.35 3.26
CA GLU A 39 3.99 8.65 2.35
C GLU A 39 5.34 8.15 2.90
N ASP A 40 5.61 8.38 4.19
CA ASP A 40 6.83 7.92 4.85
C ASP A 40 6.88 6.39 4.95
N ILE A 41 5.73 5.76 5.22
CA ILE A 41 5.62 4.30 5.28
C ILE A 41 5.84 3.70 3.89
N ALA A 42 5.29 4.31 2.84
CA ALA A 42 5.55 3.91 1.46
C ALA A 42 7.05 3.96 1.14
N HIS A 43 7.71 5.07 1.41
CA HIS A 43 9.17 5.21 1.22
C HIS A 43 9.96 4.18 2.02
N LEU A 44 9.57 3.90 3.27
CA LEU A 44 10.18 2.88 4.10
C LEU A 44 10.05 1.48 3.47
N LEU A 45 8.86 1.13 2.98
CA LEU A 45 8.59 -0.15 2.30
C LEU A 45 9.43 -0.29 1.03
N GLU A 46 9.54 0.78 0.24
CA GLU A 46 10.34 0.82 -0.98
C GLU A 46 11.83 0.63 -0.71
N ALA A 47 12.37 1.35 0.28
CA ALA A 47 13.77 1.27 0.67
C ALA A 47 14.12 -0.05 1.39
N SER A 48 13.11 -0.76 1.90
CA SER A 48 13.29 -2.01 2.64
C SER A 48 13.52 -3.22 1.72
N PRO A 49 14.41 -4.16 2.12
CA PRO A 49 14.53 -5.45 1.44
C PRO A 49 13.22 -6.24 1.49
N ARG A 50 12.96 -7.08 0.47
CA ARG A 50 11.72 -7.87 0.32
C ARG A 50 11.26 -8.57 1.60
N LYS A 51 12.18 -9.18 2.35
CA LYS A 51 11.86 -9.89 3.61
C LYS A 51 11.39 -8.93 4.71
N SER A 52 12.06 -7.80 4.89
CA SER A 52 11.69 -6.80 5.90
C SER A 52 10.40 -6.09 5.50
N ARG A 53 10.21 -5.81 4.21
CA ARG A 53 8.99 -5.20 3.66
C ARG A 53 7.73 -6.00 4.00
N GLU A 54 7.75 -7.32 3.81
CA GLU A 54 6.60 -8.18 4.16
C GLU A 54 6.26 -8.10 5.64
N VAL A 55 7.27 -7.99 6.51
CA VAL A 55 7.04 -7.84 7.96
C VAL A 55 6.52 -6.44 8.28
N LEU A 56 7.07 -5.39 7.68
CA LEU A 56 6.59 -4.02 7.87
C LEU A 56 5.13 -3.88 7.46
N TRP A 57 4.77 -4.40 6.29
CA TRP A 57 3.39 -4.41 5.80
C TRP A 57 2.41 -5.08 6.76
N GLN A 58 2.81 -6.21 7.38
CA GLN A 58 1.99 -6.90 8.39
C GLN A 58 1.90 -6.15 9.74
N LEU A 59 2.80 -5.20 9.99
CA LEU A 59 2.81 -4.39 11.20
C LEU A 59 2.07 -3.07 11.02
N THR A 60 1.91 -2.61 9.79
CA THR A 60 1.10 -1.45 9.42
C THR A 60 -0.38 -1.69 9.74
N ASP A 61 -1.08 -0.61 10.11
CA ASP A 61 -2.52 -0.66 10.35
C ASP A 61 -3.28 -0.88 9.03
N PRO A 62 -4.20 -1.86 8.93
CA PRO A 62 -4.98 -2.06 7.71
C PRO A 62 -5.80 -0.85 7.28
N GLU A 63 -6.16 0.04 8.21
CA GLU A 63 -6.87 1.29 7.91
C GLU A 63 -6.03 2.22 7.00
N ASP A 64 -4.70 2.15 7.10
CA ASP A 64 -3.77 2.99 6.31
C ASP A 64 -3.39 2.33 4.97
N TYR A 65 -3.84 1.09 4.69
CA TYR A 65 -3.40 0.36 3.50
C TYR A 65 -3.75 1.07 2.20
N GLY A 66 -4.93 1.69 2.10
CA GLY A 66 -5.33 2.43 0.91
C GLY A 66 -4.38 3.60 0.62
N GLU A 67 -4.20 4.48 1.62
CA GLU A 67 -3.34 5.65 1.52
C GLU A 67 -1.88 5.27 1.23
N ILE A 68 -1.36 4.21 1.87
CA ILE A 68 0.00 3.73 1.58
C ILE A 68 0.09 3.14 0.16
N LEU A 69 -0.93 2.39 -0.28
CA LEU A 69 -0.94 1.84 -1.63
C LEU A 69 -0.94 2.95 -2.69
N ASP A 70 -1.59 4.09 -2.45
CA ASP A 70 -1.58 5.23 -3.38
C ASP A 70 -0.17 5.81 -3.55
N GLU A 71 0.58 5.96 -2.45
CA GLU A 71 1.94 6.53 -2.46
C GLU A 71 3.03 5.57 -2.94
N LEU A 72 2.75 4.26 -2.97
CA LEU A 72 3.72 3.25 -3.41
C LEU A 72 3.92 3.24 -4.93
N ASN A 73 5.18 3.08 -5.34
CA ASN A 73 5.48 2.78 -6.74
C ASN A 73 4.88 1.44 -7.20
N GLU A 74 4.63 1.34 -8.51
CA GLU A 74 3.99 0.21 -9.19
C GLU A 74 4.62 -1.15 -8.83
N ASP A 75 5.95 -1.25 -8.88
CA ASP A 75 6.69 -2.49 -8.61
C ASP A 75 6.46 -3.03 -7.18
N VAL A 76 6.44 -2.11 -6.19
CA VAL A 76 6.23 -2.48 -4.79
C VAL A 76 4.76 -2.72 -4.51
N LYS A 77 3.88 -1.88 -5.05
CA LYS A 77 2.41 -2.01 -4.97
C LYS A 77 1.98 -3.39 -5.47
N ASP A 78 2.35 -3.77 -6.69
CA ASP A 78 1.97 -5.07 -7.27
C ASP A 78 2.51 -6.26 -6.47
N SER A 79 3.72 -6.14 -5.92
CA SER A 79 4.35 -7.17 -5.09
C SER A 79 3.65 -7.38 -3.74
N LEU A 80 2.99 -6.34 -3.20
CA LEU A 80 2.19 -6.41 -1.97
C LEU A 80 0.77 -6.89 -2.27
N VAL A 81 0.09 -6.25 -3.22
CA VAL A 81 -1.29 -6.56 -3.62
C VAL A 81 -1.42 -8.03 -4.06
N SER A 82 -0.46 -8.55 -4.84
CA SER A 82 -0.46 -9.96 -5.28
C SER A 82 -0.41 -11.00 -4.15
N LYS A 83 -0.13 -10.58 -2.91
CA LYS A 83 -0.11 -11.43 -1.71
C LYS A 83 -1.25 -11.14 -0.75
N MET A 84 -2.04 -10.11 -0.99
CA MET A 84 -3.17 -9.75 -0.14
C MET A 84 -4.33 -10.71 -0.34
N ALA A 85 -5.09 -10.93 0.72
CA ALA A 85 -6.37 -11.62 0.62
C ALA A 85 -7.37 -10.69 -0.11
N PRO A 86 -8.25 -11.22 -0.97
CA PRO A 86 -9.24 -10.42 -1.69
C PRO A 86 -10.10 -9.54 -0.77
N GLU A 87 -10.43 -10.02 0.43
CA GLU A 87 -11.21 -9.28 1.42
C GLU A 87 -10.42 -8.08 1.96
N ALA A 88 -9.16 -8.28 2.34
CA ALA A 88 -8.30 -7.21 2.84
C ALA A 88 -8.01 -6.16 1.76
N LEU A 89 -7.93 -6.59 0.49
CA LEU A 89 -7.76 -5.66 -0.61
C LEU A 89 -9.03 -4.84 -0.85
N ALA A 90 -10.22 -5.45 -0.76
CA ALA A 90 -11.48 -4.74 -0.88
C ALA A 90 -11.62 -3.65 0.20
N GLU A 91 -11.26 -3.97 1.45
CA GLU A 91 -11.23 -3.00 2.56
C GLU A 91 -10.20 -1.89 2.31
N ALA A 92 -8.97 -2.23 1.89
CA ALA A 92 -7.94 -1.23 1.58
C ALA A 92 -8.38 -0.25 0.48
N THR A 93 -9.20 -0.71 -0.47
CA THR A 93 -9.71 0.11 -1.58
C THR A 93 -10.93 0.96 -1.23
N GLU A 94 -11.52 0.84 -0.04
CA GLU A 94 -12.78 1.52 0.36
C GLU A 94 -12.63 3.06 0.51
N GLY A 95 -11.41 3.59 0.47
CA GLY A 95 -11.12 5.03 0.49
C GLY A 95 -10.25 5.54 -0.66
N MET A 96 -9.79 4.65 -1.54
CA MET A 96 -8.87 4.99 -2.62
C MET A 96 -9.59 5.65 -3.80
N ASP A 97 -8.83 6.39 -4.59
CA ASP A 97 -9.32 6.95 -5.85
C ASP A 97 -9.69 5.83 -6.83
N THR A 98 -10.80 6.02 -7.57
CA THR A 98 -11.34 4.96 -8.44
C THR A 98 -10.36 4.52 -9.52
N ASP A 99 -9.49 5.43 -9.97
CA ASP A 99 -8.45 5.15 -10.97
C ASP A 99 -7.33 4.28 -10.40
N ASP A 100 -6.91 4.52 -9.16
CA ASP A 100 -5.90 3.71 -8.46
C ASP A 100 -6.43 2.31 -8.13
N VAL A 101 -7.69 2.20 -7.71
CA VAL A 101 -8.35 0.90 -7.54
C VAL A 101 -8.41 0.14 -8.86
N ALA A 102 -8.76 0.83 -9.96
CA ALA A 102 -8.79 0.21 -11.29
C ALA A 102 -7.39 -0.28 -11.72
N TYR A 103 -6.34 0.49 -11.43
CA TYR A 103 -4.96 0.06 -11.65
C TYR A 103 -4.65 -1.23 -10.87
N VAL A 104 -4.90 -1.23 -9.56
CA VAL A 104 -4.63 -2.37 -8.66
C VAL A 104 -5.37 -3.63 -9.12
N LEU A 105 -6.64 -3.49 -9.52
CA LEU A 105 -7.45 -4.63 -9.97
C LEU A 105 -7.02 -5.18 -11.34
N ARG A 106 -6.33 -4.39 -12.18
CA ARG A 106 -5.77 -4.84 -13.47
C ARG A 106 -4.46 -5.58 -13.32
N SER A 107 -3.67 -5.28 -12.28
CA SER A 107 -2.42 -6.01 -12.01
C SER A 107 -2.66 -7.40 -11.42
N LEU A 108 -3.90 -7.69 -11.01
CA LEU A 108 -4.32 -8.97 -10.46
C LEU A 108 -4.87 -9.95 -11.51
N PRO A 109 -4.81 -11.27 -11.24
CA PRO A 109 -5.54 -12.26 -12.02
C PRO A 109 -7.05 -11.98 -12.03
N ASP A 110 -7.71 -12.19 -13.18
CA ASP A 110 -9.15 -11.95 -13.38
C ASP A 110 -10.04 -12.58 -12.30
N ASP A 111 -9.67 -13.76 -11.79
CA ASP A 111 -10.38 -14.46 -10.73
C ASP A 111 -10.31 -13.72 -9.39
N VAL A 112 -9.13 -13.25 -9.02
CA VAL A 112 -8.90 -12.47 -7.78
C VAL A 112 -9.59 -11.11 -7.88
N SER A 113 -9.44 -10.43 -9.02
CA SER A 113 -10.07 -9.12 -9.27
C SER A 113 -11.60 -9.17 -9.11
N ARG A 114 -12.23 -10.22 -9.64
CA ARG A 114 -13.68 -10.46 -9.46
C ARG A 114 -14.06 -10.76 -8.02
N GLU A 115 -13.21 -11.47 -7.29
CA GLU A 115 -13.44 -11.78 -5.88
C GLU A 115 -13.41 -10.49 -5.05
N VAL A 116 -12.44 -9.60 -5.28
CA VAL A 116 -12.37 -8.28 -4.63
C VAL A 116 -13.62 -7.45 -4.93
N LEU A 117 -14.00 -7.32 -6.21
CA LEU A 117 -15.23 -6.61 -6.62
C LEU A 117 -16.50 -7.20 -5.97
N SER A 118 -16.51 -8.50 -5.68
CA SER A 118 -17.66 -9.15 -5.04
C SER A 118 -17.80 -8.79 -3.55
N GLN A 119 -16.69 -8.41 -2.90
CA GLN A 119 -16.66 -7.97 -1.49
C GLN A 119 -17.01 -6.48 -1.35
N MET A 120 -16.77 -5.67 -2.38
CA MET A 120 -17.17 -4.27 -2.43
C MET A 120 -18.69 -4.09 -2.37
N ASP A 121 -19.12 -2.94 -1.84
CA ASP A 121 -20.51 -2.52 -1.95
C ASP A 121 -20.89 -2.21 -3.42
N SER A 122 -22.19 -2.11 -3.66
CA SER A 122 -22.70 -1.98 -5.03
C SER A 122 -22.39 -0.63 -5.69
N ALA A 123 -22.20 0.44 -4.92
CA ALA A 123 -21.90 1.75 -5.46
C ALA A 123 -20.43 1.81 -5.89
N ASP A 124 -19.52 1.35 -5.05
CA ASP A 124 -18.09 1.40 -5.33
C ASP A 124 -17.70 0.39 -6.40
N ARG A 125 -18.25 -0.84 -6.36
CA ARG A 125 -18.10 -1.80 -7.47
C ARG A 125 -18.48 -1.19 -8.82
N LEU A 126 -19.61 -0.47 -8.90
CA LEU A 126 -20.07 0.10 -10.16
C LEU A 126 -19.11 1.18 -10.69
N ARG A 127 -18.57 2.02 -9.80
CA ARG A 127 -17.58 3.05 -10.17
C ARG A 127 -16.31 2.39 -10.71
N VAL A 128 -15.80 1.39 -10.00
CA VAL A 128 -14.59 0.68 -10.37
C VAL A 128 -14.76 -0.13 -11.66
N GLU A 129 -15.87 -0.86 -11.83
CA GLU A 129 -16.19 -1.55 -13.10
C GLU A 129 -16.27 -0.58 -14.29
N THR A 130 -16.78 0.63 -14.05
CA THR A 130 -16.82 1.68 -15.07
C THR A 130 -15.41 2.16 -15.41
N ALA A 131 -14.55 2.39 -14.43
CA ALA A 131 -13.15 2.76 -14.65
C ALA A 131 -12.36 1.65 -15.37
N LEU A 132 -12.58 0.38 -15.00
CA LEU A 132 -12.00 -0.79 -15.65
C LEU A 132 -12.42 -0.93 -17.13
N SER A 133 -13.56 -0.36 -17.53
CA SER A 133 -14.03 -0.41 -18.93
C SER A 133 -13.28 0.56 -19.86
N TYR A 134 -12.58 1.56 -19.33
CA TYR A 134 -11.77 2.50 -20.11
C TYR A 134 -10.35 1.97 -20.30
N PRO A 135 -9.76 2.06 -21.51
CA PRO A 135 -8.37 1.67 -21.73
C PRO A 135 -7.40 2.57 -20.95
N GLU A 136 -6.24 2.02 -20.59
CA GLU A 136 -5.25 2.62 -19.67
C GLU A 136 -4.65 3.97 -20.17
N ASP A 137 -4.84 4.28 -21.45
CA ASP A 137 -4.32 5.48 -22.12
C ASP A 137 -5.37 6.57 -22.41
N THR A 138 -6.63 6.38 -22.02
CA THR A 138 -7.60 7.48 -22.10
C THR A 138 -7.55 8.29 -20.83
N ALA A 139 -6.67 9.30 -20.81
CA ALA A 139 -6.81 10.42 -19.88
C ALA A 139 -8.27 10.90 -19.90
N GLY A 140 -8.91 10.89 -18.72
CA GLY A 140 -10.23 11.49 -18.51
C GLY A 140 -10.28 12.97 -18.88
#